data_AF-A0A2D5YYJ6-F1
#
_entry.id   AF-A0A2D5YYJ6-F1
#
_cell.length_a   1.000
_cell.length_b   1.000
_cell.length_c   1.000
_cell.angle_alpha   90.00
_cell.angle_beta   90.00
_cell.angle_gamma   90.00
#
_symmetry.space_group_name_H-M   'P 1'
#
loop_
_entity.id
_entity.type
_entity.pdbx_description
1 polymer ?
#
loop_
_entity_poly.entity_id
_entity_poly.type
_entity_poly.pdbx_seq_one_letter_code
_entity_poly.pdbx_strand_id
1 'polypeptide(L)'
;MFLVRSEVLIRLILICVLAGGAFSAGGCGVRDARTGELLPQGDQRFAYATVKRQAERLRVGMTRTEVTILLGSPAYRDGDDWIYRDDRDGLIVPAEAMRVKFSQRRYVSHHFEPIVLGERVPLPQ
;
A
#
# COMPACT_ATOMS: atom_id res chain seq x y z
N MET A 1 -11.19 -33.31 55.09
CA MET A 1 -12.49 -32.86 54.55
C MET A 1 -12.30 -31.50 53.89
N PHE A 2 -11.90 -31.46 52.62
CA PHE A 2 -11.91 -30.25 51.78
C PHE A 2 -12.18 -30.68 50.34
N LEU A 3 -13.45 -31.00 50.10
CA LEU A 3 -13.97 -31.45 48.81
C LEU A 3 -14.98 -30.41 48.33
N VAL A 4 -14.57 -29.15 48.23
CA VAL A 4 -15.37 -28.04 47.68
C VAL A 4 -14.41 -26.98 47.15
N ARG A 5 -13.97 -27.09 45.89
CA ARG A 5 -13.42 -25.95 45.13
C ARG A 5 -13.15 -26.19 43.65
N SER A 6 -13.45 -27.37 43.11
CA SER A 6 -13.09 -27.74 41.73
C SER A 6 -14.14 -27.39 40.66
N GLU A 7 -15.39 -27.08 41.05
CA GLU A 7 -16.49 -26.89 40.07
C GLU A 7 -16.69 -25.44 39.61
N VAL A 8 -16.24 -24.46 40.39
CA VAL A 8 -16.40 -23.03 40.05
C VAL A 8 -15.37 -22.58 39.01
N LEU A 9 -14.16 -23.15 39.06
CA LEU A 9 -13.08 -22.79 38.14
C LEU A 9 -13.36 -23.28 36.71
N ILE A 10 -14.02 -24.43 36.56
CA ILE A 10 -14.34 -25.04 35.26
C ILE A 10 -15.47 -24.27 34.54
N ARG A 11 -16.43 -23.72 35.28
CA ARG A 11 -17.52 -22.92 34.68
C ARG A 11 -17.08 -21.54 34.21
N LEU A 12 -16.03 -20.95 34.79
CA LEU A 12 -15.52 -19.64 34.35
C LEU A 12 -14.77 -19.72 33.01
N ILE A 13 -14.12 -20.86 32.72
CA ILE A 13 -13.32 -21.02 31.49
C ILE A 13 -14.23 -21.25 30.27
N LEU A 14 -15.43 -21.81 30.46
CA LEU A 14 -16.34 -22.14 29.35
C LEU A 14 -17.07 -20.92 28.76
N ILE A 15 -17.14 -19.79 29.47
CA ILE A 15 -17.86 -18.59 29.02
C ILE A 15 -17.05 -17.75 28.02
N CYS A 16 -15.72 -17.83 28.03
CA CYS A 16 -14.90 -17.05 27.10
C CYS A 16 -14.76 -17.66 25.70
N VAL A 17 -15.15 -18.93 25.50
CA VAL A 17 -14.95 -19.64 24.22
C VAL A 17 -16.08 -19.38 23.21
N LEU A 18 -17.24 -18.88 23.64
CA LEU A 18 -18.41 -18.69 22.77
C LEU A 18 -18.56 -17.28 22.19
N ALA A 19 -17.62 -16.36 22.43
CA ALA A 19 -17.58 -15.03 21.80
C ALA A 19 -16.58 -14.95 20.62
N GLY A 20 -16.16 -16.10 20.07
CA GLY A 20 -15.37 -16.19 18.85
C GLY A 20 -16.25 -16.16 17.60
N GLY A 21 -17.00 -15.07 17.41
CA GLY A 21 -17.93 -14.94 16.28
C GLY A 21 -17.74 -13.62 15.54
N ALA A 22 -17.19 -13.71 14.32
CA ALA A 22 -17.15 -12.68 13.29
C ALA A 22 -16.21 -11.48 13.53
N PHE A 23 -14.90 -11.74 13.55
CA PHE A 23 -13.96 -10.75 13.00
C PHE A 23 -13.98 -10.90 11.48
N SER A 24 -14.95 -10.24 10.85
CA SER A 24 -15.01 -10.13 9.40
C SER A 24 -13.69 -9.56 8.91
N ALA A 25 -13.00 -10.34 8.09
CA ALA A 25 -11.82 -9.92 7.35
C ALA A 25 -12.19 -8.78 6.38
N GLY A 26 -12.26 -7.56 6.89
CA GLY A 26 -12.07 -6.37 6.07
C GLY A 26 -10.57 -6.20 5.90
N GLY A 27 -10.06 -6.38 4.68
CA GLY A 27 -8.64 -6.20 4.38
C GLY A 27 -8.10 -4.92 5.01
N CYS A 28 -6.92 -5.01 5.63
CA CYS A 28 -6.20 -3.92 6.26
C CYS A 28 -5.70 -2.90 5.23
N GLY A 29 -6.62 -2.24 4.53
CA GLY A 29 -6.33 -1.07 3.73
C GLY A 29 -6.64 0.17 4.55
N VAL A 30 -5.64 1.00 4.80
CA VAL A 30 -5.86 2.33 5.39
C VAL A 30 -6.70 3.14 4.39
N ARG A 31 -7.82 3.71 4.81
CA ARG A 31 -8.66 4.54 3.93
C ARG A 31 -8.40 6.02 4.21
N ASP A 32 -8.40 6.84 3.16
CA ASP A 32 -8.39 8.30 3.29
C ASP A 32 -9.69 8.74 3.99
N ALA A 33 -9.57 9.38 5.15
CA ALA A 33 -10.72 9.77 5.98
C ALA A 33 -11.63 10.84 5.33
N ARG A 34 -11.15 11.50 4.28
CA ARG A 34 -11.88 12.58 3.58
C ARG A 34 -12.57 12.06 2.32
N THR A 35 -11.97 11.12 1.61
CA THR A 35 -12.53 10.61 0.33
C THR A 35 -13.10 9.21 0.43
N GLY A 36 -12.77 8.46 1.49
CA GLY A 36 -13.17 7.06 1.66
C GLY A 36 -12.43 6.08 0.73
N GLU A 37 -11.52 6.58 -0.11
CA GLU A 37 -10.68 5.78 -1.00
C GLU A 37 -9.64 5.00 -0.18
N LEU A 38 -9.30 3.80 -0.66
CA LEU A 38 -8.20 3.02 -0.11
C LEU A 38 -6.88 3.73 -0.43
N LEU A 39 -6.05 3.93 0.59
CA LEU A 39 -4.67 4.35 0.40
C LEU A 39 -3.90 3.22 -0.27
N PRO A 40 -2.94 3.57 -1.15
CA PRO A 40 -2.11 2.58 -1.85
C PRO A 40 -1.26 1.76 -0.87
N GLN A 41 -0.87 0.55 -1.24
CA GLN A 41 0.00 -0.29 -0.43
C GLN A 41 1.49 0.07 -0.62
N GLY A 42 2.31 -0.18 0.40
CA GLY A 42 3.74 0.21 0.42
C GLY A 42 3.96 1.64 0.93
N ASP A 43 5.03 2.29 0.47
CA ASP A 43 5.41 3.65 0.90
C ASP A 43 4.68 4.76 0.13
N GLN A 44 3.73 4.43 -0.76
CA GLN A 44 3.11 5.43 -1.63
C GLN A 44 2.18 6.36 -0.83
N ARG A 45 2.41 7.67 -0.92
CA ARG A 45 1.62 8.64 -0.13
C ARG A 45 0.27 8.99 -0.74
N PHE A 46 0.17 9.03 -2.07
CA PHE A 46 -1.04 9.47 -2.78
C PHE A 46 -1.63 8.35 -3.61
N ALA A 47 -2.96 8.32 -3.73
CA ALA A 47 -3.65 7.42 -4.64
C ALA A 47 -3.13 7.61 -6.08
N TYR A 48 -3.02 6.50 -6.83
CA TYR A 48 -2.40 6.50 -8.16
C TYR A 48 -3.09 7.45 -9.15
N ALA A 49 -4.42 7.58 -9.09
CA ALA A 49 -5.17 8.56 -9.90
C ALA A 49 -4.72 10.01 -9.63
N THR A 50 -4.39 10.34 -8.38
CA THR A 50 -3.82 11.65 -8.03
C THR A 50 -2.40 11.78 -8.57
N VAL A 51 -1.58 10.75 -8.47
CA VAL A 51 -0.23 10.73 -9.06
C VAL A 51 -0.27 10.99 -10.57
N LYS A 52 -1.14 10.29 -11.33
CA LYS A 52 -1.32 10.51 -12.78
C LYS A 52 -1.68 11.96 -13.10
N ARG A 53 -2.65 12.53 -12.39
CA ARG A 53 -3.08 13.92 -12.59
C ARG A 53 -1.96 14.92 -12.29
N GLN A 54 -1.13 14.65 -11.27
CA GLN A 54 -0.01 15.53 -10.92
C GLN A 54 1.21 15.32 -11.83
N ALA A 55 1.33 14.18 -12.51
CA ALA A 55 2.46 13.87 -13.40
C ALA A 55 2.60 14.87 -14.55
N GLU A 56 1.49 15.44 -15.04
CA GLU A 56 1.47 16.50 -16.05
C GLU A 56 2.20 17.78 -15.62
N ARG A 57 2.39 17.97 -14.30
CA ARG A 57 3.08 19.12 -13.73
C ARG A 57 4.57 18.89 -13.55
N LEU A 58 5.07 17.69 -13.80
CA LEU A 58 6.50 17.38 -13.74
C LEU A 58 7.24 18.14 -14.83
N ARG A 59 8.40 18.70 -14.47
CA ARG A 59 9.27 19.43 -15.40
C ARG A 59 10.68 18.88 -15.31
N VAL A 60 11.28 18.64 -16.47
CA VAL A 60 12.68 18.19 -16.57
C VAL A 60 13.58 19.08 -15.72
N GLY A 61 14.46 18.45 -14.93
CA GLY A 61 15.38 19.14 -14.03
C GLY A 61 14.89 19.25 -12.58
N MET A 62 13.62 18.96 -12.28
CA MET A 62 13.11 18.93 -10.91
C MET A 62 13.93 18.00 -10.02
N THR A 63 14.25 18.46 -8.82
CA THR A 63 14.91 17.67 -7.78
C THR A 63 13.97 16.59 -7.24
N ARG A 64 14.56 15.55 -6.63
CA ARG A 64 13.78 14.52 -5.91
C ARG A 64 12.82 15.12 -4.89
N THR A 65 13.22 16.17 -4.17
CA THR A 65 12.35 16.84 -3.20
C THR A 65 11.13 17.48 -3.85
N GLU A 66 11.32 18.20 -4.97
CA GLU A 66 10.22 18.81 -5.71
C GLU A 66 9.26 17.76 -6.27
N VAL A 67 9.79 16.65 -6.79
CA VAL A 67 8.98 15.51 -7.23
C VAL A 67 8.20 14.89 -6.07
N THR A 68 8.82 14.69 -4.90
CA THR A 68 8.14 14.18 -3.70
C THR A 68 7.03 15.10 -3.21
N ILE A 69 7.23 16.42 -3.26
CA ILE A 69 6.19 17.39 -2.88
C ILE A 69 4.97 17.26 -3.80
N LEU A 70 5.22 17.02 -5.10
CA LEU A 70 4.19 16.95 -6.12
C LEU A 70 3.45 15.59 -6.14
N LEU A 71 4.19 14.49 -6.09
CA LEU A 71 3.67 13.13 -6.30
C LEU A 71 3.59 12.31 -5.01
N GLY A 72 4.15 12.78 -3.91
CA GLY A 72 4.35 11.99 -2.71
C GLY A 72 5.50 10.99 -2.85
N SER A 73 5.71 10.20 -1.79
CA SER A 73 6.65 9.07 -1.84
C SER A 73 6.16 8.02 -2.84
N PRO A 74 7.08 7.34 -3.54
CA PRO A 74 6.75 6.26 -4.46
C PRO A 74 6.32 4.99 -3.69
N ALA A 75 5.69 4.04 -4.39
CA ALA A 75 5.39 2.74 -3.81
C ALA A 75 6.67 1.95 -3.52
N TYR A 76 7.64 2.01 -4.45
CA TYR A 76 8.98 1.45 -4.26
C TYR A 76 9.99 2.16 -5.18
N ARG A 77 11.28 1.89 -4.92
CA ARG A 77 12.40 2.45 -5.67
C ARG A 77 13.20 1.33 -6.33
N ASP A 78 13.61 1.54 -7.56
CA ASP A 78 14.41 0.61 -8.35
C ASP A 78 15.66 1.34 -8.84
N GLY A 79 16.75 1.20 -8.09
CA GLY A 79 17.94 2.02 -8.26
C GLY A 79 17.63 3.52 -8.10
N ASP A 80 17.83 4.28 -9.18
CA ASP A 80 17.54 5.72 -9.22
C ASP A 80 16.11 6.05 -9.65
N ASP A 81 15.35 5.06 -10.14
CA ASP A 81 13.98 5.23 -10.64
C ASP A 81 12.96 5.04 -9.52
N TRP A 82 11.86 5.80 -9.61
CA TRP A 82 10.75 5.74 -8.65
C TRP A 82 9.52 5.17 -9.31
N ILE A 83 8.85 4.24 -8.64
CA ILE A 83 7.72 3.54 -9.21
C ILE A 83 6.48 3.80 -8.37
N TYR A 84 5.43 4.28 -9.03
CA TYR A 84 4.10 4.48 -8.50
C TYR A 84 3.17 3.48 -9.15
N ARG A 85 2.20 2.91 -8.43
CA ARG A 85 1.34 1.84 -8.96
C ARG A 85 -0.13 2.00 -8.56
N ASP A 86 -1.02 1.53 -9.44
CA ASP A 86 -2.44 1.37 -9.15
C ASP A 86 -2.67 0.09 -8.34
N ASP A 87 -2.61 0.19 -7.02
CA ASP A 87 -2.90 -0.93 -6.12
C ASP A 87 -4.41 -1.15 -6.02
N ARG A 88 -4.97 -1.83 -7.02
CA ARG A 88 -6.30 -2.44 -6.92
C ARG A 88 -6.13 -3.84 -6.34
N ASP A 89 -6.37 -3.97 -5.04
CA ASP A 89 -6.39 -5.27 -4.36
C ASP A 89 -7.26 -6.27 -5.13
N GLY A 90 -6.67 -7.42 -5.50
CA GLY A 90 -7.39 -8.58 -6.01
C GLY A 90 -7.84 -8.55 -7.48
N LEU A 91 -7.39 -7.59 -8.30
CA LEU A 91 -7.76 -7.56 -9.73
C LEU A 91 -6.78 -8.34 -10.62
N ILE A 92 -7.32 -9.28 -11.40
CA ILE A 92 -6.70 -9.96 -12.55
C ILE A 92 -6.79 -9.04 -13.79
N VAL A 93 -6.53 -7.76 -13.62
CA VAL A 93 -6.51 -6.76 -14.70
C VAL A 93 -5.13 -6.12 -14.65
N PRO A 94 -4.49 -5.79 -15.79
CA PRO A 94 -3.20 -5.10 -15.74
C PRO A 94 -3.35 -3.81 -14.94
N ALA A 95 -2.81 -3.82 -13.72
CA ALA A 95 -2.61 -2.62 -12.94
C ALA A 95 -1.58 -1.77 -13.69
N GLU A 96 -1.75 -0.45 -13.78
CA GLU A 96 -0.77 0.40 -14.45
C GLU A 96 0.23 0.90 -13.40
N ALA A 97 1.50 1.02 -13.79
CA ALA A 97 2.55 1.68 -13.04
C ALA A 97 3.05 2.91 -13.78
N MET A 98 3.48 3.92 -13.03
CA MET A 98 4.23 5.05 -13.54
C MET A 98 5.65 4.96 -13.02
N ARG A 99 6.61 4.85 -13.93
CA ARG A 99 8.04 4.88 -13.62
C ARG A 99 8.61 6.25 -13.92
N VAL A 100 9.18 6.87 -12.90
CA VAL A 100 9.82 8.18 -12.94
C VAL A 100 11.32 7.99 -12.94
N LYS A 101 11.99 8.47 -13.99
CA LYS A 101 13.44 8.34 -14.15
C LYS A 101 14.18 9.57 -13.65
N PHE A 102 15.28 9.31 -12.94
CA PHE A 102 16.19 10.34 -12.48
C PHE A 102 17.57 10.15 -13.11
N SER A 103 18.22 11.24 -13.49
CA SER A 103 19.63 11.29 -13.85
C SER A 103 20.30 12.40 -13.06
N GLN A 104 21.46 12.12 -12.47
CA GLN A 104 22.17 13.08 -11.62
C GLN A 104 21.27 13.70 -10.53
N ARG A 105 20.38 12.89 -9.94
CA ARG A 105 19.38 13.28 -8.91
C ARG A 105 18.30 14.27 -9.39
N ARG A 106 18.15 14.46 -10.69
CA ARG A 106 17.11 15.30 -11.31
C ARG A 106 16.18 14.49 -12.18
N TYR A 107 14.91 14.86 -12.17
CA TYR A 107 13.87 14.26 -12.98
C TYR A 107 14.18 14.47 -14.48
N VAL A 108 14.08 13.39 -15.25
CA VAL A 108 14.31 13.40 -16.71
C VAL A 108 13.01 13.12 -17.46
N SER A 109 12.31 12.05 -17.09
CA SER A 109 11.13 11.59 -17.80
C SER A 109 10.30 10.65 -16.93
N HIS A 110 9.06 10.41 -17.36
CA HIS A 110 8.24 9.32 -16.84
C HIS A 110 7.57 8.58 -17.98
N HIS A 111 7.16 7.34 -17.73
CA HIS A 111 6.33 6.55 -18.63
C HIS A 111 5.35 5.70 -17.83
N PHE A 112 4.24 5.37 -18.47
CA PHE A 112 3.22 4.48 -17.93
C PHE A 112 3.42 3.09 -18.54
N GLU A 113 3.50 2.07 -17.69
CA GLU A 113 3.69 0.68 -18.08
C GLU A 113 2.64 -0.23 -17.41
N PRO A 114 2.10 -1.23 -18.12
CA PRO A 114 1.23 -2.22 -17.49
C PRO A 114 2.05 -3.13 -16.57
N ILE A 115 1.56 -3.37 -15.37
CA ILE A 115 2.05 -4.36 -14.42
C ILE A 115 1.51 -5.72 -14.88
N VAL A 116 2.41 -6.55 -15.42
CA VAL A 116 2.09 -7.93 -15.79
C VAL A 116 2.24 -8.81 -14.54
N LEU A 117 1.12 -9.32 -14.03
CA LEU A 117 1.08 -10.30 -12.95
C LEU A 117 1.78 -11.60 -13.40
N GLY A 118 2.95 -11.88 -12.84
CA GLY A 118 3.74 -13.09 -13.12
C GLY A 118 5.24 -12.86 -13.19
N GLU A 119 5.67 -11.62 -13.46
CA GLU A 119 7.06 -11.23 -13.35
C GLU A 119 7.31 -10.73 -11.92
N ARG A 120 8.13 -11.47 -11.15
CA ARG A 120 8.58 -10.97 -9.84
C ARG A 120 9.35 -9.68 -10.11
N VAL A 121 8.77 -8.53 -9.74
CA VAL A 121 9.57 -7.33 -9.48
C VAL A 121 10.65 -7.77 -8.48
N PRO A 122 11.94 -7.74 -8.85
CA PRO A 122 12.99 -8.19 -7.95
C PRO A 122 12.93 -7.31 -6.71
N LEU A 123 12.63 -7.93 -5.56
CA LEU A 123 12.88 -7.29 -4.28
C LEU A 123 14.40 -7.11 -4.18
N PRO A 124 14.92 -5.90 -3.91
CA PRO A 124 16.35 -5.72 -3.71
C PRO A 124 16.79 -6.64 -2.56
N GLN A 125 17.83 -7.44 -2.80
CA GLN A 125 18.52 -8.22 -1.77
C GLN A 125 19.47 -7.34 -0.98
#